data_AF-A0A8T6BZJ3-F1
#
_entry.id   AF-A0A8T6BZJ3-F1
#
_cell.length_a   1.000
_cell.length_b   1.000
_cell.length_c   1.000
_cell.angle_alpha   90.00
_cell.angle_beta   90.00
_cell.angle_gamma   90.00
#
_symmetry.space_group_name_H-M   'P 1'
#
loop_
_entity.id
_entity.type
_entity.pdbx_description
1 polymer ?
#
loop_
_entity_poly.entity_id
_entity_poly.type
_entity_poly.pdbx_seq_one_letter_code
_entity_poly.pdbx_strand_id
1 'polypeptide(L)'
;MRSITWLGLGILIGALALGAVWAGRAGEGEADVRISVTRLNDGRVEVGLQQRGADGAWGETWNPRHRFLSADAEIGKPRFSEAIGVDAPTRREQVANEYATYLFSSGEGAADLFASILGRMAGDGDALPDILCVEDRNDAGIERLCDGLVSRYPGVVERVVGTDYQQLRAQLDTRLTESGNVGGALSSSIPAALQTQQALRAAGVEGPAAYWLELIDPHLAAADNFYCVISHGPPGDFFWGLSAESSVAAAGVLGIEVRSESHGTASEQAAAIGRCVDDGAAAIATTLAEPDVLRPAVAQAQAAGIPVISYNSGAEAAAEVGTALHISLDDREAGRMAGDAFNERGVSGNLLCIIHEPNNIGLLERCDGLEERFNGTVERWSPDGESSVLSQLQARLSSGDVDAAITLSTSMGAVLSRVLHISERELPAATFGWCLCFVEQVAEGGLLFAILDHPELQSYLATMAAYMVERLRIDPAAYFNSARLVITPTVADAELMRSMLRALTPGEPQP
;
A
#
# COMPACT_ATOMS: atom_id res chain seq x y z
N MET A 1 -35.94 13.16 -42.89
CA MET A 1 -34.96 14.04 -42.21
C MET A 1 -35.00 13.98 -40.68
N ARG A 2 -36.10 13.58 -40.01
CA ARG A 2 -36.13 13.40 -38.54
C ARG A 2 -35.65 12.02 -38.03
N SER A 3 -35.44 11.05 -38.92
CA SER A 3 -35.09 9.66 -38.57
C SER A 3 -33.58 9.35 -38.56
N ILE A 4 -32.75 10.25 -39.09
CA ILE A 4 -31.27 10.11 -39.08
C ILE A 4 -30.69 10.68 -37.79
N THR A 5 -31.37 11.65 -37.17
CA THR A 5 -30.90 12.35 -35.96
C THR A 5 -30.91 11.45 -34.71
N TRP A 6 -31.74 10.41 -34.67
CA TRP A 6 -31.85 9.49 -33.53
C TRP A 6 -30.93 8.26 -33.63
N LEU A 7 -30.61 7.82 -34.85
CA LEU A 7 -29.56 6.81 -35.10
C LEU A 7 -28.17 7.36 -34.75
N GLY A 8 -27.95 8.67 -34.95
CA GLY A 8 -26.74 9.35 -34.50
C GLY A 8 -26.57 9.33 -32.98
N LEU A 9 -27.65 9.51 -32.21
CA LEU A 9 -27.58 9.63 -30.75
C LEU A 9 -27.29 8.29 -30.03
N GLY A 10 -27.85 7.18 -30.53
CA GLY A 10 -27.56 5.85 -29.98
C GLY A 10 -26.14 5.35 -30.28
N ILE A 11 -25.59 5.73 -31.43
CA ILE A 11 -24.20 5.43 -31.80
C ILE A 11 -23.22 6.35 -31.03
N LEU A 12 -23.59 7.60 -30.75
CA LEU A 12 -22.82 8.53 -29.91
C LEU A 12 -22.61 8.01 -28.49
N ILE A 13 -23.63 7.39 -27.87
CA ILE A 13 -23.54 6.86 -26.50
C ILE A 13 -22.68 5.58 -26.45
N GLY A 14 -22.76 4.72 -27.46
CA GLY A 14 -21.89 3.54 -27.58
C GLY A 14 -20.42 3.87 -27.88
N ALA A 15 -20.17 4.91 -28.67
CA ALA A 15 -18.82 5.42 -28.93
C ALA A 15 -18.21 6.13 -27.71
N LEU A 16 -19.02 6.84 -26.91
CA LEU A 16 -18.60 7.42 -25.63
C LEU A 16 -18.25 6.35 -24.59
N ALA A 17 -18.97 5.23 -24.55
CA ALA A 17 -18.68 4.13 -23.64
C ALA A 17 -17.40 3.36 -24.02
N LEU A 18 -17.15 3.12 -25.32
CA LEU A 18 -15.88 2.53 -25.79
C LEU A 18 -14.70 3.50 -25.70
N GLY A 19 -14.94 4.81 -25.89
CA GLY A 19 -13.98 5.87 -25.63
C GLY A 19 -13.62 5.98 -24.14
N ALA A 20 -14.56 5.78 -23.22
CA ALA A 20 -14.30 5.76 -21.77
C ALA A 20 -13.51 4.52 -21.30
N VAL A 21 -13.76 3.35 -21.91
CA VAL A 21 -13.00 2.10 -21.63
C VAL A 21 -11.54 2.19 -22.10
N TRP A 22 -11.21 3.07 -23.07
CA TRP A 22 -9.85 3.31 -23.54
C TRP A 22 -9.22 4.62 -23.06
N ALA A 23 -10.01 5.62 -22.66
CA ALA A 23 -9.55 6.80 -21.92
C ALA A 23 -9.02 6.44 -20.53
N GLY A 24 -9.44 5.29 -19.97
CA GLY A 24 -8.80 4.68 -18.80
C GLY A 24 -7.38 4.12 -19.05
N ARG A 25 -6.85 4.20 -20.29
CA ARG A 25 -5.48 3.78 -20.64
C ARG A 25 -4.62 4.89 -21.27
N ALA A 26 -5.15 6.08 -21.53
CA ALA A 26 -4.39 7.23 -22.03
C ALA A 26 -4.84 8.49 -21.29
N GLY A 27 -3.93 9.10 -20.51
CA GLY A 27 -4.17 10.32 -19.77
C GLY A 27 -4.70 11.45 -20.64
N GLU A 28 -5.47 12.35 -20.02
CA GLU A 28 -6.28 13.39 -20.65
C GLU A 28 -5.60 14.09 -21.84
N GLY A 29 -6.10 13.76 -23.03
CA GLY A 29 -5.95 14.51 -24.26
C GLY A 29 -7.13 14.15 -25.13
N GLU A 30 -7.76 15.12 -25.80
CA GLU A 30 -8.87 14.87 -26.71
C GLU A 30 -8.41 13.87 -27.80
N ALA A 31 -8.84 12.61 -27.68
CA ALA A 31 -8.72 11.66 -28.76
C ALA A 31 -9.77 12.03 -29.81
N ASP A 32 -9.32 12.57 -30.93
CA ASP A 32 -10.14 12.78 -32.12
C ASP A 32 -10.54 11.40 -32.66
N VAL A 33 -11.78 11.01 -32.41
CA VAL A 33 -12.38 9.78 -32.96
C VAL A 33 -13.51 10.19 -33.89
N ARG A 34 -13.59 9.55 -35.06
CA ARG A 34 -14.67 9.79 -36.01
C ARG A 34 -15.32 8.49 -36.46
N ILE A 35 -16.58 8.65 -36.83
CA ILE A 35 -17.42 7.57 -37.31
C ILE A 35 -17.55 7.72 -38.81
N SER A 36 -17.17 6.69 -39.56
CA SER A 36 -17.43 6.60 -40.98
C SER A 36 -18.75 5.84 -41.19
N VAL A 37 -19.62 6.37 -42.04
CA VAL A 37 -20.89 5.73 -42.38
C VAL A 37 -20.92 5.55 -43.89
N THR A 38 -20.94 4.30 -44.34
CA THR A 38 -20.93 3.96 -45.76
C THR A 38 -22.18 3.18 -46.10
N ARG A 39 -22.94 3.68 -47.09
CA ARG A 39 -24.08 2.95 -47.64
C ARG A 39 -23.59 2.04 -48.75
N LEU A 40 -23.81 0.75 -48.58
CA LEU A 40 -23.49 -0.28 -49.56
C LEU A 40 -24.53 -0.31 -50.68
N ASN A 41 -24.15 -0.88 -51.83
CA ASN A 41 -25.00 -0.93 -53.04
C ASN A 41 -26.28 -1.74 -52.86
N ASP A 42 -26.34 -2.64 -51.88
CA ASP A 42 -27.53 -3.42 -51.52
C ASP A 42 -28.45 -2.68 -50.53
N GLY A 43 -28.15 -1.41 -50.23
CA GLY A 43 -28.94 -0.56 -49.35
C GLY A 43 -28.61 -0.71 -47.87
N ARG A 44 -27.71 -1.62 -47.48
CA ARG A 44 -27.18 -1.72 -46.11
C ARG A 44 -26.30 -0.52 -45.78
N VAL A 45 -26.17 -0.22 -44.50
CA VAL A 45 -25.29 0.83 -43.99
C VAL A 45 -24.26 0.17 -43.09
N GLU A 46 -22.98 0.35 -43.41
CA GLU A 46 -21.86 -0.04 -42.57
C GLU A 46 -21.33 1.18 -41.82
N VAL A 47 -20.99 0.96 -40.56
CA VAL A 47 -20.48 1.99 -39.66
C VAL A 47 -19.13 1.52 -39.15
N GLY A 48 -18.10 2.30 -39.45
CA GLY A 48 -16.73 2.03 -39.05
C GLY A 48 -16.20 3.12 -38.13
N LEU A 49 -15.18 2.79 -37.34
CA LEU A 49 -14.54 3.73 -36.43
C LEU A 49 -13.10 4.02 -36.87
N GLN A 50 -12.67 5.28 -36.75
CA GLN A 50 -11.29 5.70 -36.99
C GLN A 50 -10.81 6.61 -35.86
N GLN A 51 -9.55 6.46 -35.46
CA GLN A 51 -8.88 7.29 -34.47
C GLN A 51 -7.73 8.06 -35.13
N ARG A 52 -7.51 9.29 -34.67
CA ARG A 52 -6.40 10.12 -35.12
C ARG A 52 -5.17 9.88 -34.25
N GLY A 53 -4.03 9.56 -34.87
CA GLY A 53 -2.76 9.39 -34.18
C GLY A 53 -2.14 10.73 -33.75
N ALA A 54 -1.12 10.67 -32.91
CA ALA A 54 -0.38 11.87 -32.45
C ALA A 54 0.36 12.62 -33.58
N ASP A 55 0.55 11.97 -34.74
CA ASP A 55 1.06 12.56 -35.99
C ASP A 55 -0.01 13.35 -36.78
N GLY A 56 -1.25 13.36 -36.29
CA GLY A 56 -2.39 14.02 -36.91
C GLY A 56 -3.04 13.25 -38.07
N ALA A 57 -2.63 12.01 -38.35
CA ALA A 57 -3.21 11.16 -39.39
C ALA A 57 -4.31 10.24 -38.84
N TRP A 58 -5.30 9.88 -39.67
CA TRP A 58 -6.37 8.95 -39.29
C TRP A 58 -5.96 7.50 -39.56
N GLY A 59 -6.10 6.62 -38.56
CA GLY A 59 -5.83 5.19 -38.66
C GLY A 59 -6.85 4.39 -39.49
N GLU A 60 -6.60 3.09 -39.65
CA GLU A 60 -7.47 2.19 -40.43
C GLU A 60 -8.90 2.09 -39.86
N THR A 61 -9.89 1.86 -40.73
CA THR A 61 -11.30 1.77 -40.34
C THR A 61 -11.62 0.39 -39.77
N TRP A 62 -12.05 0.36 -38.51
CA TRP A 62 -12.44 -0.88 -37.84
C TRP A 62 -13.96 -1.11 -37.91
N ASN A 63 -14.36 -2.31 -38.37
CA ASN A 63 -15.76 -2.72 -38.53
C ASN A 63 -16.09 -3.90 -37.59
N PRO A 64 -16.91 -3.71 -36.54
CA PRO A 64 -17.25 -4.78 -35.59
C PRO A 64 -18.07 -5.90 -36.25
N ARG A 65 -17.74 -7.17 -35.90
CA ARG A 65 -18.28 -8.37 -36.58
C ARG A 65 -19.66 -8.86 -36.10
N HIS A 66 -20.24 -8.30 -35.03
CA HIS A 66 -21.55 -8.73 -34.49
C HIS A 66 -22.54 -7.55 -34.33
N ARG A 67 -23.79 -7.80 -34.69
CA ARG A 67 -24.87 -6.79 -34.76
C ARG A 67 -25.63 -6.72 -33.43
N PHE A 68 -25.78 -5.51 -32.88
CA PHE A 68 -26.40 -5.30 -31.56
C PHE A 68 -27.91 -5.04 -31.56
N LEU A 69 -28.58 -4.90 -32.73
CA LEU A 69 -30.03 -4.65 -32.79
C LEU A 69 -30.69 -5.36 -33.99
N SER A 70 -31.94 -5.81 -33.80
CA SER A 70 -32.85 -6.24 -34.88
C SER A 70 -33.36 -5.02 -35.66
N ALA A 71 -33.62 -5.19 -36.96
CA ALA A 71 -34.00 -4.12 -37.89
C ALA A 71 -35.43 -3.55 -37.69
N ASP A 72 -36.20 -4.08 -36.74
CA ASP A 72 -37.66 -3.93 -36.69
C ASP A 72 -38.17 -3.08 -35.50
N ALA A 73 -37.33 -2.23 -34.88
CA ALA A 73 -37.69 -1.50 -33.66
C ALA A 73 -38.65 -0.31 -33.87
N GLU A 74 -39.72 -0.23 -33.06
CA GLU A 74 -40.71 0.88 -33.07
C GLU A 74 -40.21 2.17 -32.39
N ILE A 75 -40.57 3.33 -32.95
CA ILE A 75 -40.16 4.66 -32.48
C ILE A 75 -40.86 5.02 -31.16
N GLY A 76 -40.08 5.46 -30.16
CA GLY A 76 -40.59 6.09 -28.92
C GLY A 76 -40.78 5.16 -27.73
N LYS A 77 -40.46 3.86 -27.85
CA LYS A 77 -40.41 2.93 -26.72
C LYS A 77 -38.96 2.54 -26.43
N PRO A 78 -38.42 2.80 -25.23
CA PRO A 78 -37.14 2.23 -24.86
C PRO A 78 -37.26 0.71 -24.80
N ARG A 79 -36.40 0.01 -25.54
CA ARG A 79 -36.16 -1.42 -25.38
C ARG A 79 -34.75 -1.56 -24.85
N PHE A 80 -34.61 -2.27 -23.75
CA PHE A 80 -33.31 -2.68 -23.23
C PHE A 80 -32.94 -3.99 -23.90
N SER A 81 -31.66 -4.24 -24.15
CA SER A 81 -31.20 -5.63 -24.34
C SER A 81 -31.51 -6.42 -23.07
N GLU A 82 -31.50 -7.76 -23.15
CA GLU A 82 -31.33 -8.51 -21.90
C GLU A 82 -30.06 -8.00 -21.20
N ALA A 83 -30.11 -7.93 -19.87
CA ALA A 83 -28.95 -7.59 -19.08
C ALA A 83 -27.89 -8.66 -19.35
N ILE A 84 -26.82 -8.28 -20.05
CA ILE A 84 -25.64 -9.13 -20.15
C ILE A 84 -24.91 -8.92 -18.84
N GLY A 85 -25.00 -9.90 -17.94
CA GLY A 85 -24.14 -9.96 -16.77
C GLY A 85 -22.70 -10.07 -17.26
N VAL A 86 -21.90 -9.05 -16.99
CA VAL A 86 -20.46 -9.12 -17.16
C VAL A 86 -19.90 -9.24 -15.75
N ASP A 87 -19.51 -10.45 -15.36
CA ASP A 87 -18.68 -10.65 -14.18
C ASP A 87 -17.30 -10.10 -14.51
N ALA A 88 -17.10 -8.82 -14.18
CA ALA A 88 -15.77 -8.28 -14.01
C ALA A 88 -15.33 -8.68 -12.59
N PRO A 89 -14.30 -9.53 -12.43
CA PRO A 89 -13.83 -9.90 -11.11
C PRO A 89 -13.47 -8.64 -10.33
N THR A 90 -13.86 -8.59 -9.05
CA THR A 90 -13.41 -7.55 -8.12
C THR A 90 -11.88 -7.54 -8.05
N ARG A 91 -11.24 -6.41 -7.69
CA ARG A 91 -9.77 -6.34 -7.51
C ARG A 91 -9.25 -7.50 -6.64
N ARG A 92 -10.02 -7.89 -5.61
CA ARG A 92 -9.74 -9.04 -4.75
C ARG A 92 -9.77 -10.38 -5.52
N GLU A 93 -10.74 -10.60 -6.38
CA GLU A 93 -10.85 -11.81 -7.21
C GLU A 93 -9.81 -11.84 -8.34
N GLN A 94 -9.47 -10.67 -8.91
CA GLN A 94 -8.43 -10.55 -9.91
C GLN A 94 -7.05 -10.84 -9.30
N VAL A 95 -6.74 -10.29 -8.14
CA VAL A 95 -5.49 -10.55 -7.43
C VAL A 95 -5.40 -11.98 -6.93
N ALA A 96 -6.48 -12.56 -6.41
CA ALA A 96 -6.49 -13.97 -6.03
C ALA A 96 -6.20 -14.88 -7.25
N ASN A 97 -6.70 -14.52 -8.43
CA ASN A 97 -6.46 -15.26 -9.66
C ASN A 97 -5.04 -15.03 -10.22
N GLU A 98 -4.51 -13.81 -10.16
CA GLU A 98 -3.13 -13.48 -10.56
C GLU A 98 -2.11 -14.15 -9.63
N TYR A 99 -2.32 -14.13 -8.31
CA TYR A 99 -1.49 -14.81 -7.33
C TYR A 99 -1.55 -16.34 -7.48
N ALA A 100 -2.74 -16.90 -7.70
CA ALA A 100 -2.91 -18.32 -8.02
C ALA A 100 -2.22 -18.74 -9.33
N THR A 101 -2.11 -17.82 -10.29
CA THR A 101 -1.39 -18.05 -11.56
C THR A 101 0.12 -17.97 -11.33
N TYR A 102 0.59 -16.99 -10.57
CA TYR A 102 1.98 -16.86 -10.17
C TYR A 102 2.47 -18.12 -9.43
N LEU A 103 1.76 -18.55 -8.39
CA LEU A 103 2.11 -19.74 -7.62
C LEU A 103 2.16 -20.99 -8.50
N PHE A 104 1.21 -21.14 -9.43
CA PHE A 104 1.25 -22.22 -10.42
C PHE A 104 2.51 -22.16 -11.28
N SER A 105 2.87 -20.98 -11.82
CA SER A 105 4.11 -20.83 -12.61
C SER A 105 5.38 -21.07 -11.81
N SER A 106 5.40 -20.69 -10.52
CA SER A 106 6.51 -20.96 -9.61
C SER A 106 6.66 -22.47 -9.34
N GLY A 107 5.53 -23.19 -9.25
CA GLY A 107 5.53 -24.65 -9.16
C GLY A 107 6.13 -25.30 -10.41
N GLU A 108 5.80 -24.79 -11.59
CA GLU A 108 6.39 -25.22 -12.86
C GLU A 108 7.90 -24.97 -12.92
N GLY A 109 8.37 -23.80 -12.43
CA GLY A 109 9.80 -23.50 -12.32
C GLY A 109 10.53 -24.45 -11.35
N ALA A 110 9.89 -24.78 -10.21
CA ALA A 110 10.42 -25.75 -9.27
C ALA A 110 10.54 -27.15 -9.90
N ALA A 111 9.55 -27.57 -10.69
CA ALA A 111 9.59 -28.83 -11.43
C ALA A 111 10.81 -28.92 -12.36
N ASP A 112 11.06 -27.87 -13.13
CA ASP A 112 12.21 -27.81 -14.04
C ASP A 112 13.54 -27.88 -13.29
N LEU A 113 13.65 -27.17 -12.16
CA LEU A 113 14.84 -27.22 -11.32
C LEU A 113 15.08 -28.61 -10.73
N PHE A 114 14.05 -29.22 -10.14
CA PHE A 114 14.17 -30.56 -9.56
C PHE A 114 14.48 -31.61 -10.62
N ALA A 115 13.87 -31.53 -11.80
CA ALA A 115 14.18 -32.44 -12.91
C ALA A 115 15.64 -32.29 -13.36
N SER A 116 16.18 -31.07 -13.39
CA SER A 116 17.57 -30.79 -13.71
C SER A 116 18.56 -31.31 -12.65
N ILE A 117 18.25 -31.15 -11.36
CA ILE A 117 19.12 -31.59 -10.25
C ILE A 117 19.07 -33.12 -10.15
N LEU A 118 17.87 -33.68 -10.04
CA LEU A 118 17.67 -35.11 -9.85
C LEU A 118 18.02 -35.92 -11.10
N GLY A 119 17.80 -35.37 -12.29
CA GLY A 119 18.24 -35.99 -13.55
C GLY A 119 19.76 -36.06 -13.69
N ARG A 120 20.52 -35.18 -13.02
CA ARG A 120 22.00 -35.31 -12.94
C ARG A 120 22.45 -36.37 -11.93
N MET A 121 21.60 -36.71 -10.96
CA MET A 121 21.87 -37.72 -9.94
C MET A 121 21.41 -39.11 -10.39
N ALA A 122 20.32 -39.18 -11.14
CA ALA A 122 19.85 -40.38 -11.82
C ALA A 122 20.72 -40.68 -13.06
N GLY A 123 20.94 -41.95 -13.38
CA GLY A 123 21.67 -42.32 -14.59
C GLY A 123 20.88 -42.03 -15.87
N ASP A 124 21.58 -41.96 -17.02
CA ASP A 124 20.91 -41.81 -18.33
C ASP A 124 19.90 -42.95 -18.55
N GLY A 125 18.61 -42.61 -18.58
CA GLY A 125 17.51 -43.54 -18.83
C GLY A 125 16.77 -44.07 -17.60
N ASP A 126 17.19 -43.68 -16.38
CA ASP A 126 16.46 -44.01 -15.15
C ASP A 126 15.24 -43.09 -14.96
N ALA A 127 14.20 -43.62 -14.30
CA ALA A 127 13.05 -42.81 -13.90
C ALA A 127 13.48 -41.80 -12.82
N LEU A 128 12.96 -40.57 -12.90
CA LEU A 128 13.24 -39.56 -11.89
C LEU A 128 12.65 -39.98 -10.52
N PRO A 129 13.36 -39.69 -9.41
CA PRO A 129 12.83 -39.84 -8.06
C PRO A 129 11.53 -39.09 -7.82
N ASP A 130 10.75 -39.52 -6.84
CA ASP A 130 9.51 -38.85 -6.44
C ASP A 130 9.82 -37.56 -5.67
N ILE A 131 8.96 -36.56 -5.80
CA ILE A 131 9.05 -35.30 -5.04
C ILE A 131 7.89 -35.18 -4.07
N LEU A 132 8.16 -34.80 -2.83
CA LEU A 132 7.12 -34.41 -1.89
C LEU A 132 6.76 -32.92 -2.06
N CYS A 133 5.50 -32.61 -2.32
CA CYS A 133 4.97 -31.25 -2.20
C CYS A 133 4.22 -31.11 -0.87
N VAL A 134 4.79 -30.32 0.04
CA VAL A 134 4.35 -30.24 1.44
C VAL A 134 3.55 -28.95 1.64
N GLU A 135 2.23 -29.11 1.75
CA GLU A 135 1.23 -28.05 1.83
C GLU A 135 0.83 -27.78 3.30
N ASP A 136 1.04 -26.54 3.74
CA ASP A 136 0.45 -25.96 4.95
C ASP A 136 -0.89 -25.30 4.58
N ARG A 137 -2.01 -25.90 5.00
CA ARG A 137 -3.35 -25.43 4.65
C ARG A 137 -3.78 -24.13 5.34
N ASN A 138 -2.96 -23.61 6.25
CA ASN A 138 -3.21 -22.29 6.81
C ASN A 138 -2.85 -21.17 5.83
N ASP A 139 -2.07 -21.46 4.78
CA ASP A 139 -1.76 -20.53 3.68
C ASP A 139 -2.76 -20.71 2.53
N ALA A 140 -3.73 -19.81 2.41
CA ALA A 140 -4.77 -19.89 1.39
C ALA A 140 -4.21 -19.60 -0.03
N GLY A 141 -4.52 -20.48 -1.00
CA GLY A 141 -4.14 -20.33 -2.41
C GLY A 141 -2.78 -20.96 -2.76
N ILE A 142 -2.03 -21.43 -1.76
CA ILE A 142 -0.69 -21.97 -1.95
C ILE A 142 -0.66 -23.39 -2.54
N GLU A 143 -1.81 -24.08 -2.55
CA GLU A 143 -2.00 -25.36 -3.25
C GLU A 143 -1.69 -25.27 -4.76
N ARG A 144 -1.83 -24.06 -5.32
CA ARG A 144 -1.53 -23.77 -6.72
C ARG A 144 -0.06 -23.99 -7.05
N LEU A 145 0.83 -23.81 -6.08
CA LEU A 145 2.26 -24.15 -6.20
C LEU A 145 2.44 -25.65 -6.48
N CYS A 146 1.75 -26.50 -5.71
CA CYS A 146 1.80 -27.94 -5.92
C CYS A 146 1.06 -28.35 -7.21
N ASP A 147 0.04 -27.62 -7.64
CA ASP A 147 -0.61 -27.84 -8.95
C ASP A 147 0.38 -27.64 -10.10
N GLY A 148 1.17 -26.57 -10.07
CA GLY A 148 2.20 -26.29 -11.09
C GLY A 148 3.37 -27.26 -11.04
N LEU A 149 3.79 -27.68 -9.83
CA LEU A 149 4.81 -28.72 -9.70
C LEU A 149 4.34 -30.04 -10.31
N VAL A 150 3.09 -30.45 -10.02
CA VAL A 150 2.46 -31.65 -10.59
C VAL A 150 2.28 -31.54 -12.11
N SER A 151 1.96 -30.36 -12.64
CA SER A 151 1.68 -30.21 -14.08
C SER A 151 2.91 -30.43 -14.95
N ARG A 152 4.11 -30.17 -14.41
CA ARG A 152 5.34 -30.09 -15.20
C ARG A 152 6.43 -31.07 -14.81
N TYR A 153 6.45 -31.55 -13.57
CA TYR A 153 7.49 -32.50 -13.15
C TYR A 153 7.35 -33.84 -13.89
N PRO A 154 8.40 -34.38 -14.53
CA PRO A 154 8.28 -35.63 -15.29
C PRO A 154 8.15 -36.90 -14.44
N GLY A 155 8.56 -36.85 -13.17
CA GLY A 155 8.41 -37.93 -12.20
C GLY A 155 7.11 -37.83 -11.39
N VAL A 156 6.99 -38.60 -10.31
CA VAL A 156 5.81 -38.54 -9.43
C VAL A 156 5.95 -37.40 -8.44
N VAL A 157 4.88 -36.62 -8.25
CA VAL A 157 4.77 -35.62 -7.19
C VAL A 157 3.72 -36.08 -6.19
N GLU A 158 4.14 -36.35 -4.96
CA GLU A 158 3.25 -36.74 -3.86
C GLU A 158 2.94 -35.54 -2.96
N ARG A 159 1.66 -35.30 -2.69
CA ARG A 159 1.25 -34.21 -1.79
C ARG A 159 1.16 -34.68 -0.35
N VAL A 160 1.74 -33.88 0.55
CA VAL A 160 1.66 -34.05 2.01
C VAL A 160 0.97 -32.81 2.55
N VAL A 161 -0.12 -32.98 3.28
CA VAL A 161 -1.05 -31.87 3.55
C VAL A 161 -1.43 -31.84 5.03
N GLY A 162 -1.13 -30.74 5.70
CA GLY A 162 -1.40 -30.58 7.13
C GLY A 162 -1.91 -29.19 7.49
N THR A 163 -2.65 -29.10 8.60
CA THR A 163 -3.08 -27.83 9.21
C THR A 163 -2.31 -27.52 10.50
N ASP A 164 -1.53 -28.47 11.01
CA ASP A 164 -0.70 -28.28 12.19
C ASP A 164 0.62 -29.07 12.11
N TYR A 165 1.55 -28.66 12.97
CA TYR A 165 2.93 -29.15 13.01
C TYR A 165 3.06 -30.67 13.25
N GLN A 166 2.24 -31.24 14.16
CA GLN A 166 2.35 -32.65 14.50
C GLN A 166 1.77 -33.54 13.41
N GLN A 167 0.66 -33.11 12.81
CA GLN A 167 0.04 -33.80 11.70
C GLN A 167 0.98 -33.87 10.49
N LEU A 168 1.61 -32.74 10.14
CA LEU A 168 2.53 -32.67 9.00
C LEU A 168 3.72 -33.61 9.20
N ARG A 169 4.30 -33.61 10.40
CA ARG A 169 5.42 -34.50 10.74
C ARG A 169 5.04 -35.98 10.62
N ALA A 170 3.91 -36.38 11.17
CA ALA A 170 3.47 -37.77 11.13
C ALA A 170 3.22 -38.27 9.70
N GLN A 171 2.67 -37.42 8.83
CA GLN A 171 2.47 -37.76 7.43
C GLN A 171 3.80 -37.86 6.67
N LEU A 172 4.73 -36.93 6.90
CA LEU A 172 6.08 -36.98 6.30
C LEU A 172 6.81 -38.27 6.69
N ASP A 173 6.80 -38.63 7.97
CA ASP A 173 7.44 -39.87 8.45
C ASP A 173 6.81 -41.12 7.83
N THR A 174 5.48 -41.13 7.69
CA THR A 174 4.75 -42.22 7.02
C THR A 174 5.16 -42.33 5.56
N ARG A 175 5.14 -41.21 4.82
CA ARG A 175 5.45 -41.17 3.38
C ARG A 175 6.89 -41.54 3.07
N LEU A 176 7.84 -41.05 3.87
CA LEU A 176 9.26 -41.40 3.71
C LEU A 176 9.56 -42.86 4.07
N THR A 177 8.70 -43.51 4.85
CA THR A 177 8.80 -44.94 5.16
C THR A 177 8.14 -45.81 4.08
N GLU A 178 7.05 -45.32 3.46
CA GLU A 178 6.29 -46.04 2.43
C GLU A 178 6.87 -45.87 1.02
N SER A 179 7.38 -44.68 0.68
CA SER A 179 8.00 -44.38 -0.61
C SER A 179 9.53 -44.51 -0.50
N GLY A 180 10.08 -45.53 -1.16
CA GLY A 180 11.52 -45.79 -1.19
C GLY A 180 12.30 -44.97 -2.23
N ASN A 181 11.64 -44.07 -2.96
CA ASN A 181 12.21 -43.35 -4.11
C ASN A 181 12.07 -41.83 -3.99
N VAL A 182 11.86 -41.28 -2.78
CA VAL A 182 11.79 -39.83 -2.60
C VAL A 182 13.16 -39.21 -2.82
N GLY A 183 13.29 -38.31 -3.79
CA GLY A 183 14.53 -37.60 -4.11
C GLY A 183 14.55 -36.13 -3.70
N GLY A 184 13.43 -35.55 -3.26
CA GLY A 184 13.41 -34.15 -2.84
C GLY A 184 12.05 -33.69 -2.34
N ALA A 185 11.98 -32.44 -1.90
CA ALA A 185 10.72 -31.85 -1.46
C ALA A 185 10.64 -30.33 -1.67
N LEU A 186 9.43 -29.86 -1.96
CA LEU A 186 9.04 -28.45 -2.01
C LEU A 186 8.05 -28.18 -0.88
N SER A 187 8.30 -27.15 -0.05
CA SER A 187 7.39 -26.78 1.04
C SER A 187 6.74 -25.42 0.81
N SER A 188 5.46 -25.30 1.19
CA SER A 188 4.66 -24.09 0.99
C SER A 188 4.86 -23.00 2.05
N SER A 189 5.39 -23.34 3.23
CA SER A 189 5.64 -22.38 4.32
C SER A 189 7.01 -22.62 4.98
N ILE A 190 7.57 -21.61 5.66
CA ILE A 190 8.82 -21.77 6.43
C ILE A 190 8.68 -22.87 7.50
N PRO A 191 7.59 -22.93 8.29
CA PRO A 191 7.38 -24.02 9.25
C PRO A 191 7.36 -25.40 8.58
N ALA A 192 6.66 -25.54 7.45
CA ALA A 192 6.64 -26.78 6.69
C ALA A 192 8.04 -27.14 6.18
N ALA A 193 8.79 -26.17 5.64
CA ALA A 193 10.15 -26.38 5.13
C ALA A 193 11.09 -26.94 6.20
N LEU A 194 11.06 -26.37 7.41
CA LEU A 194 11.86 -26.86 8.54
C LEU A 194 11.51 -28.31 8.92
N GLN A 195 10.23 -28.67 8.89
CA GLN A 195 9.78 -30.04 9.18
C GLN A 195 10.18 -31.03 8.12
N THR A 196 9.97 -30.68 6.87
CA THR A 196 10.38 -31.46 5.71
C THR A 196 11.87 -31.72 5.74
N GLN A 197 12.68 -30.69 6.01
CA GLN A 197 14.14 -30.83 6.06
C GLN A 197 14.59 -31.76 7.21
N GLN A 198 13.95 -31.68 8.38
CA GLN A 198 14.22 -32.60 9.49
C GLN A 198 13.79 -34.04 9.15
N ALA A 199 12.68 -34.23 8.45
CA ALA A 199 12.15 -35.55 8.09
C ALA A 199 13.03 -36.24 7.05
N LEU A 200 13.41 -35.52 5.98
CA LEU A 200 14.31 -36.02 4.94
C LEU A 200 15.67 -36.43 5.51
N ARG A 201 16.25 -35.61 6.40
CA ARG A 201 17.51 -35.94 7.09
C ARG A 201 17.40 -37.20 7.94
N ALA A 202 16.30 -37.36 8.67
CA ALA A 202 16.07 -38.55 9.50
C ALA A 202 15.90 -39.82 8.65
N ALA A 203 15.32 -39.69 7.45
CA ALA A 203 15.15 -40.78 6.50
C ALA A 203 16.40 -41.06 5.64
N GLY A 204 17.47 -40.25 5.77
CA GLY A 204 18.69 -40.41 4.98
C GLY A 204 18.52 -40.03 3.50
N VAL A 205 17.51 -39.23 3.15
CA VAL A 205 17.28 -38.76 1.78
C VAL A 205 18.24 -37.62 1.47
N GLU A 206 19.19 -37.86 0.57
CA GLU A 206 20.11 -36.86 0.05
C GLU A 206 19.52 -36.23 -1.22
N GLY A 207 18.86 -35.08 -1.06
CA GLY A 207 18.14 -34.44 -2.15
C GLY A 207 17.74 -32.99 -1.84
N PRO A 208 17.42 -32.17 -2.86
CA PRO A 208 17.03 -30.78 -2.65
C PRO A 208 15.72 -30.70 -1.85
N ALA A 209 15.78 -29.95 -0.73
CA ALA A 209 14.63 -29.59 0.09
C ALA A 209 14.55 -28.07 0.10
N ALA A 210 13.57 -27.53 -0.64
CA ALA A 210 13.44 -26.10 -0.88
C ALA A 210 12.15 -25.54 -0.28
N TYR A 211 12.25 -24.29 0.20
CA TYR A 211 11.07 -23.45 0.43
C TYR A 211 10.77 -22.66 -0.85
N TRP A 212 9.51 -22.47 -1.23
CA TRP A 212 9.18 -21.82 -2.50
C TRP A 212 9.69 -20.38 -2.63
N LEU A 213 9.83 -19.63 -1.52
CA LEU A 213 10.52 -18.33 -1.55
C LEU A 213 12.04 -18.44 -1.76
N GLU A 214 12.69 -19.58 -1.52
CA GLU A 214 14.09 -19.79 -1.90
C GLU A 214 14.26 -20.01 -3.42
N LEU A 215 13.18 -20.33 -4.12
CA LEU A 215 13.12 -20.43 -5.59
C LEU A 215 12.74 -19.11 -6.27
N ILE A 216 12.72 -18.02 -5.49
CA ILE A 216 12.81 -16.65 -6.00
C ILE A 216 14.10 -16.56 -6.81
N ASP A 217 13.88 -16.65 -8.12
CA ASP A 217 14.81 -16.67 -9.24
C ASP A 217 16.23 -16.13 -8.94
N PRO A 218 17.31 -16.91 -9.13
CA PRO A 218 18.67 -16.36 -9.10
C PRO A 218 18.94 -15.29 -10.19
N HIS A 219 18.05 -15.13 -11.18
CA HIS A 219 18.00 -13.99 -12.12
C HIS A 219 17.27 -12.75 -11.60
N LEU A 220 16.75 -12.75 -10.37
CA LEU A 220 16.36 -11.51 -9.68
C LEU A 220 17.57 -10.61 -9.39
N ALA A 221 18.80 -11.10 -9.52
CA ALA A 221 19.96 -10.22 -9.58
C ALA A 221 19.93 -9.33 -10.85
N ALA A 222 19.64 -8.05 -10.64
CA ALA A 222 20.06 -6.88 -11.42
C ALA A 222 19.29 -6.47 -12.69
N ALA A 223 18.05 -5.99 -12.54
CA ALA A 223 17.57 -4.93 -13.44
C ALA A 223 17.34 -3.62 -12.66
N ASP A 224 16.35 -3.58 -11.76
CA ASP A 224 15.98 -2.33 -11.07
C ASP A 224 15.94 -2.53 -9.55
N ASN A 225 16.93 -1.96 -8.86
CA ASN A 225 17.06 -2.01 -7.40
C ASN A 225 16.72 -0.66 -6.76
N PHE A 226 16.19 0.28 -7.56
CA PHE A 226 15.98 1.66 -7.20
C PHE A 226 14.54 1.89 -6.74
N TYR A 227 14.38 2.34 -5.50
CA TYR A 227 13.10 2.61 -4.87
C TYR A 227 13.02 4.10 -4.49
N CYS A 228 11.82 4.65 -4.47
CA CYS A 228 11.59 6.00 -3.98
C CYS A 228 10.71 6.02 -2.74
N VAL A 229 11.08 6.85 -1.77
CA VAL A 229 10.25 7.19 -0.61
C VAL A 229 10.08 8.71 -0.59
N ILE A 230 8.88 9.19 -0.91
CA ILE A 230 8.60 10.61 -1.14
C ILE A 230 7.55 11.11 -0.14
N SER A 231 7.96 11.93 0.82
CA SER A 231 7.07 12.50 1.85
C SER A 231 6.69 13.96 1.60
N HIS A 232 5.59 14.38 2.23
CA HIS A 232 5.35 15.79 2.55
C HIS A 232 6.23 16.21 3.73
N GLY A 233 6.45 17.51 3.87
CA GLY A 233 7.10 18.12 5.02
C GLY A 233 8.36 18.90 4.66
N PRO A 234 8.62 20.03 5.34
CA PRO A 234 9.70 20.92 4.98
C PRO A 234 11.08 20.29 5.25
N PRO A 235 12.11 20.65 4.47
CA PRO A 235 13.47 20.20 4.72
C PRO A 235 13.93 20.54 6.15
N GLY A 236 14.50 19.55 6.85
CA GLY A 236 15.02 19.72 8.21
C GLY A 236 13.99 19.56 9.32
N ASP A 237 12.73 19.20 9.00
CA ASP A 237 11.79 18.75 10.03
C ASP A 237 12.22 17.42 10.65
N PHE A 238 12.07 17.31 11.97
CA PHE A 238 12.52 16.15 12.74
C PHE A 238 11.77 14.86 12.40
N PHE A 239 10.45 14.93 12.18
CA PHE A 239 9.62 13.78 11.85
C PHE A 239 10.07 13.18 10.51
N TRP A 240 10.25 14.05 9.51
CA TRP A 240 10.63 13.62 8.16
C TRP A 240 12.09 13.21 8.06
N GLY A 241 12.98 13.80 8.89
CA GLY A 241 14.35 13.31 9.06
C GLY A 241 14.39 11.86 9.55
N LEU A 242 13.65 11.54 10.63
CA LEU A 242 13.57 10.19 11.18
C LEU A 242 12.89 9.21 10.21
N SER A 243 11.86 9.66 9.48
CA SER A 243 11.23 8.89 8.40
C SER A 243 12.23 8.51 7.29
N ALA A 244 13.06 9.48 6.87
CA ALA A 244 14.07 9.23 5.83
C ALA A 244 15.14 8.25 6.31
N GLU A 245 15.68 8.44 7.53
CA GLU A 245 16.67 7.53 8.11
C GLU A 245 16.14 6.10 8.25
N SER A 246 14.87 5.94 8.64
CA SER A 246 14.23 4.64 8.79
C SER A 246 14.01 3.92 7.45
N SER A 247 13.71 4.69 6.40
CA SER A 247 13.61 4.18 5.03
C SER A 247 14.97 3.71 4.51
N VAL A 248 16.04 4.48 4.76
CA VAL A 248 17.42 4.10 4.44
C VAL A 248 17.85 2.86 5.22
N ALA A 249 17.46 2.74 6.49
CA ALA A 249 17.74 1.56 7.30
C ALA A 249 17.04 0.30 6.76
N ALA A 250 15.76 0.40 6.41
CA ALA A 250 15.02 -0.68 5.76
C ALA A 250 15.70 -1.09 4.44
N ALA A 251 16.07 -0.11 3.61
CA ALA A 251 16.76 -0.35 2.35
C ALA A 251 18.08 -1.10 2.53
N GLY A 252 18.86 -0.74 3.55
CA GLY A 252 20.12 -1.41 3.89
C GLY A 252 19.94 -2.88 4.30
N VAL A 253 18.86 -3.21 5.03
CA VAL A 253 18.52 -4.60 5.39
C VAL A 253 18.03 -5.39 4.18
N LEU A 254 17.25 -4.75 3.30
CA LEU A 254 16.65 -5.35 2.11
C LEU A 254 17.62 -5.48 0.92
N GLY A 255 18.75 -4.77 0.97
CA GLY A 255 19.72 -4.72 -0.11
C GLY A 255 19.22 -3.94 -1.34
N ILE A 256 18.35 -2.94 -1.15
CA ILE A 256 17.82 -2.06 -2.21
C ILE A 256 18.47 -0.68 -2.15
N GLU A 257 18.48 0.03 -3.28
CA GLU A 257 18.81 1.46 -3.33
C GLU A 257 17.52 2.26 -3.10
N VAL A 258 17.57 3.27 -2.22
CA VAL A 258 16.43 4.13 -1.95
C VAL A 258 16.79 5.59 -2.11
N ARG A 259 15.97 6.33 -2.87
CA ARG A 259 15.94 7.79 -2.84
C ARG A 259 14.82 8.23 -1.91
N SER A 260 15.21 8.82 -0.79
CA SER A 260 14.28 9.43 0.17
C SER A 260 14.27 10.94 0.00
N GLU A 261 13.12 11.53 -0.30
CA GLU A 261 12.94 12.99 -0.40
C GLU A 261 11.72 13.43 0.41
N SER A 262 11.77 14.65 0.95
CA SER A 262 10.64 15.31 1.61
C SER A 262 10.45 16.70 1.02
N HIS A 263 9.19 17.07 0.76
CA HIS A 263 8.84 18.32 0.08
C HIS A 263 7.77 19.09 0.87
N GLY A 264 7.98 20.39 1.06
CA GLY A 264 7.09 21.25 1.85
C GLY A 264 5.76 21.60 1.17
N THR A 265 5.62 21.30 -0.14
CA THR A 265 4.38 21.50 -0.88
C THR A 265 3.98 20.24 -1.64
N ALA A 266 2.66 20.00 -1.74
CA ALA A 266 2.16 18.85 -2.49
C ALA A 266 2.51 18.89 -3.98
N SER A 267 2.67 20.08 -4.57
CA SER A 267 3.12 20.23 -5.97
C SER A 267 4.56 19.77 -6.17
N GLU A 268 5.47 20.11 -5.24
CA GLU A 268 6.86 19.64 -5.28
C GLU A 268 6.96 18.14 -5.01
N GLN A 269 6.15 17.63 -4.07
CA GLN A 269 6.02 16.19 -3.82
C GLN A 269 5.52 15.44 -5.05
N ALA A 270 4.47 15.94 -5.73
CA ALA A 270 3.96 15.36 -6.98
C ALA A 270 5.03 15.35 -8.08
N ALA A 271 5.78 16.45 -8.23
CA ALA A 271 6.89 16.51 -9.17
C ALA A 271 8.01 15.50 -8.83
N ALA A 272 8.25 15.24 -7.54
CA ALA A 272 9.21 14.24 -7.09
C ALA A 272 8.77 12.81 -7.39
N ILE A 273 7.48 12.50 -7.20
CA ILE A 273 6.89 11.22 -7.63
C ILE A 273 7.09 11.05 -9.14
N GLY A 274 6.79 12.09 -9.94
CA GLY A 274 7.01 12.05 -11.40
C GLY A 274 8.47 11.79 -11.78
N ARG A 275 9.43 12.44 -11.12
CA ARG A 275 10.87 12.16 -11.32
C ARG A 275 11.24 10.72 -11.01
N CYS A 276 10.67 10.13 -9.96
CA CYS A 276 10.90 8.72 -9.64
C CYS A 276 10.36 7.77 -10.71
N VAL A 277 9.23 8.12 -11.34
CA VAL A 277 8.71 7.37 -12.49
C VAL A 277 9.68 7.47 -13.68
N ASP A 278 10.13 8.69 -14.02
CA ASP A 278 11.04 8.94 -15.14
C ASP A 278 12.41 8.26 -14.94
N ASP A 279 12.88 8.19 -13.69
CA ASP A 279 14.14 7.53 -13.31
C ASP A 279 14.01 6.01 -13.17
N GLY A 280 12.82 5.43 -13.41
CA GLY A 280 12.61 3.98 -13.41
C GLY A 280 12.58 3.36 -12.02
N ALA A 281 11.97 4.03 -11.03
CA ALA A 281 11.77 3.46 -9.70
C ALA A 281 10.98 2.14 -9.79
N ALA A 282 11.49 1.10 -9.14
CA ALA A 282 10.87 -0.21 -9.07
C ALA A 282 9.59 -0.19 -8.20
N ALA A 283 9.57 0.64 -7.16
CA ALA A 283 8.39 0.95 -6.36
C ALA A 283 8.49 2.35 -5.73
N ILE A 284 7.33 2.93 -5.40
CA ILE A 284 7.24 4.24 -4.75
C ILE A 284 6.45 4.09 -3.46
N ALA A 285 7.02 4.51 -2.33
CA ALA A 285 6.25 4.83 -1.13
C ALA A 285 6.04 6.33 -1.05
N THR A 286 4.82 6.79 -0.78
CA THR A 286 4.55 8.22 -0.66
C THR A 286 3.46 8.53 0.34
N THR A 287 3.46 9.75 0.88
CA THR A 287 2.38 10.21 1.77
C THR A 287 1.25 10.86 0.97
N LEU A 288 0.02 10.91 1.51
CA LEU A 288 -1.13 11.53 0.84
C LEU A 288 -1.74 12.68 1.67
N ALA A 289 -0.94 13.69 2.03
CA ALA A 289 -1.42 14.86 2.79
C ALA A 289 -2.47 15.69 2.03
N GLU A 290 -2.25 15.91 0.73
CA GLU A 290 -3.20 16.56 -0.19
C GLU A 290 -3.50 15.62 -1.37
N PRO A 291 -4.37 14.60 -1.19
CA PRO A 291 -4.56 13.54 -2.19
C PRO A 291 -4.96 14.05 -3.57
N ASP A 292 -5.77 15.11 -3.64
CA ASP A 292 -6.24 15.66 -4.91
C ASP A 292 -5.11 16.25 -5.76
N VAL A 293 -4.07 16.80 -5.11
CA VAL A 293 -2.87 17.31 -5.79
C VAL A 293 -1.94 16.16 -6.21
N LEU A 294 -1.86 15.11 -5.38
CA LEU A 294 -0.92 14.00 -5.56
C LEU A 294 -1.44 12.92 -6.51
N ARG A 295 -2.76 12.76 -6.61
CA ARG A 295 -3.43 11.71 -7.38
C ARG A 295 -2.94 11.62 -8.84
N PRO A 296 -2.75 12.71 -9.59
CA PRO A 296 -2.22 12.61 -10.96
C PRO A 296 -0.83 11.97 -11.03
N ALA A 297 0.08 12.32 -10.11
CA ALA A 297 1.43 11.76 -10.08
C ALA A 297 1.43 10.29 -9.64
N VAL A 298 0.57 9.91 -8.69
CA VAL A 298 0.37 8.50 -8.31
C VAL A 298 -0.21 7.69 -9.47
N ALA A 299 -1.20 8.23 -10.19
CA ALA A 299 -1.76 7.60 -11.38
C ALA A 299 -0.72 7.43 -12.49
N GLN A 300 0.20 8.38 -12.67
CA GLN A 300 1.33 8.26 -13.59
C GLN A 300 2.24 7.06 -13.22
N ALA A 301 2.59 6.91 -11.94
CA ALA A 301 3.39 5.77 -11.48
C ALA A 301 2.67 4.43 -11.71
N GLN A 302 1.39 4.36 -11.37
CA GLN A 302 0.56 3.17 -11.61
C GLN A 302 0.46 2.83 -13.10
N ALA A 303 0.31 3.82 -13.97
CA ALA A 303 0.27 3.62 -15.43
C ALA A 303 1.60 3.10 -15.99
N ALA A 304 2.72 3.42 -15.33
CA ALA A 304 4.05 2.86 -15.63
C ALA A 304 4.26 1.45 -15.04
N GLY A 305 3.27 0.89 -14.34
CA GLY A 305 3.39 -0.42 -13.68
C GLY A 305 4.17 -0.38 -12.37
N ILE A 306 4.43 0.81 -11.84
CA ILE A 306 5.18 1.00 -10.59
C ILE A 306 4.17 0.92 -9.42
N PRO A 307 4.30 -0.07 -8.51
CA PRO A 307 3.44 -0.15 -7.34
C PRO A 307 3.67 1.04 -6.41
N VAL A 308 2.57 1.58 -5.90
CA VAL A 308 2.58 2.71 -4.97
C VAL A 308 2.06 2.28 -3.60
N ILE A 309 2.89 2.44 -2.57
CA ILE A 309 2.50 2.33 -1.16
C ILE A 309 2.20 3.73 -0.64
N SER A 310 1.08 3.89 0.07
CA SER A 310 0.84 5.12 0.81
C SER A 310 1.20 4.97 2.28
N TYR A 311 1.64 6.05 2.93
CA TYR A 311 1.83 6.04 4.38
C TYR A 311 1.55 7.40 5.02
N ASN A 312 1.47 7.42 6.35
CA ASN A 312 1.23 8.58 7.18
C ASN A 312 -0.14 9.24 7.01
N SER A 313 -0.30 10.08 6.01
CA SER A 313 -1.52 10.86 5.80
C SER A 313 -2.31 10.31 4.62
N GLY A 314 -3.64 10.40 4.71
CA GLY A 314 -4.57 10.08 3.63
C GLY A 314 -5.03 8.64 3.56
N ALA A 315 -5.25 8.05 4.73
CA ALA A 315 -5.73 6.69 4.87
C ALA A 315 -7.12 6.47 4.25
N GLU A 316 -8.01 7.47 4.32
CA GLU A 316 -9.34 7.43 3.69
C GLU A 316 -9.26 7.57 2.16
N ALA A 317 -8.31 8.35 1.66
CA ALA A 317 -8.13 8.59 0.22
C ALA A 317 -7.34 7.49 -0.49
N ALA A 318 -6.53 6.70 0.24
CA ALA A 318 -5.61 5.71 -0.30
C ALA A 318 -6.25 4.72 -1.28
N ALA A 319 -7.45 4.22 -0.96
CA ALA A 319 -8.18 3.29 -1.81
C ALA A 319 -8.66 3.94 -3.12
N GLU A 320 -9.09 5.20 -3.06
CA GLU A 320 -9.55 5.97 -4.22
C GLU A 320 -8.40 6.40 -5.13
N VAL A 321 -7.26 6.76 -4.52
CA VAL A 321 -5.98 7.05 -5.22
C VAL A 321 -5.35 5.77 -5.79
N GLY A 322 -5.74 4.59 -5.29
CA GLY A 322 -5.38 3.28 -5.85
C GLY A 322 -4.08 2.68 -5.30
N THR A 323 -3.60 3.12 -4.15
CA THR A 323 -2.37 2.55 -3.56
C THR A 323 -2.55 1.08 -3.18
N ALA A 324 -1.45 0.33 -3.10
CA ALA A 324 -1.49 -1.11 -2.81
C ALA A 324 -1.66 -1.42 -1.32
N LEU A 325 -1.10 -0.57 -0.46
CA LEU A 325 -1.26 -0.61 0.99
C LEU A 325 -1.17 0.82 1.53
N HIS A 326 -1.92 1.10 2.59
CA HIS A 326 -1.74 2.30 3.39
C HIS A 326 -1.20 1.95 4.79
N ILE A 327 -0.13 2.61 5.22
CA ILE A 327 0.47 2.41 6.55
C ILE A 327 0.44 3.72 7.32
N SER A 328 -0.32 3.79 8.41
CA SER A 328 -0.44 5.04 9.17
C SER A 328 -0.84 4.80 10.61
N LEU A 329 -0.77 5.88 11.39
CA LEU A 329 -1.63 6.03 12.56
C LEU A 329 -3.11 6.10 12.10
N ASP A 330 -4.04 5.72 12.97
CA ASP A 330 -5.43 6.19 12.81
C ASP A 330 -5.51 7.62 13.35
N ASP A 331 -5.44 8.61 12.46
CA ASP A 331 -5.37 10.03 12.83
C ASP A 331 -6.62 10.52 13.56
N ARG A 332 -7.81 10.08 13.11
CA ARG A 332 -9.08 10.40 13.78
C ARG A 332 -9.12 9.76 15.17
N GLU A 333 -8.76 8.49 15.30
CA GLU A 333 -8.72 7.84 16.61
C GLU A 333 -7.67 8.46 17.54
N ALA A 334 -6.50 8.87 17.01
CA ALA A 334 -5.51 9.59 17.78
C ALA A 334 -6.04 10.94 18.32
N GLY A 335 -6.84 11.65 17.50
CA GLY A 335 -7.60 12.82 17.93
C GLY A 335 -8.57 12.50 19.07
N ARG A 336 -9.35 11.42 18.94
CA ARG A 336 -10.29 10.97 19.98
C ARG A 336 -9.59 10.66 21.28
N MET A 337 -8.48 9.93 21.21
CA MET A 337 -7.64 9.60 22.36
C MET A 337 -7.08 10.85 23.04
N ALA A 338 -6.70 11.88 22.27
CA ALA A 338 -6.29 13.16 22.84
C ALA A 338 -7.46 13.87 23.56
N GLY A 339 -8.66 13.87 22.99
CA GLY A 339 -9.86 14.44 23.62
C GLY A 339 -10.22 13.75 24.94
N ASP A 340 -10.20 12.42 24.95
CA ASP A 340 -10.40 11.62 26.17
C ASP A 340 -9.32 11.93 27.21
N ALA A 341 -8.04 12.00 26.81
CA ALA A 341 -6.93 12.31 27.72
C ALA A 341 -7.03 13.71 28.35
N PHE A 342 -7.52 14.71 27.61
CA PHE A 342 -7.83 16.04 28.17
C PHE A 342 -9.00 15.99 29.16
N ASN A 343 -10.08 15.28 28.82
CA ASN A 343 -11.25 15.12 29.69
C ASN A 343 -10.91 14.44 31.02
N GLU A 344 -10.11 13.37 30.98
CA GLU A 344 -9.64 12.64 32.17
C GLU A 344 -8.83 13.53 33.12
N ARG A 345 -8.16 14.55 32.58
CA ARG A 345 -7.37 15.54 33.34
C ARG A 345 -8.21 16.74 33.78
N GLY A 346 -9.52 16.72 33.54
CA GLY A 346 -10.45 17.78 33.94
C GLY A 346 -10.30 19.08 33.14
N VAL A 347 -9.64 19.02 31.97
CA VAL A 347 -9.56 20.18 31.07
C VAL A 347 -10.94 20.46 30.49
N SER A 348 -11.31 21.74 30.43
CA SER A 348 -12.61 22.21 29.92
C SER A 348 -12.43 23.57 29.25
N GLY A 349 -13.49 24.08 28.62
CA GLY A 349 -13.44 25.37 27.92
C GLY A 349 -13.00 25.24 26.46
N ASN A 350 -12.31 26.25 25.94
CA ASN A 350 -11.88 26.33 24.55
C ASN A 350 -10.46 25.78 24.35
N LEU A 351 -10.34 24.69 23.59
CA LEU A 351 -9.08 24.02 23.27
C LEU A 351 -8.64 24.37 21.86
N LEU A 352 -7.45 24.96 21.73
CA LEU A 352 -6.85 25.33 20.45
C LEU A 352 -6.13 24.13 19.80
N CYS A 353 -6.68 23.58 18.72
CA CYS A 353 -6.04 22.59 17.85
C CYS A 353 -5.19 23.30 16.79
N ILE A 354 -3.87 23.17 16.89
CA ILE A 354 -2.90 23.92 16.07
C ILE A 354 -2.46 23.09 14.86
N ILE A 355 -2.91 23.50 13.67
CA ILE A 355 -2.69 22.81 12.39
C ILE A 355 -1.61 23.56 11.60
N HIS A 356 -0.41 22.97 11.48
CA HIS A 356 0.72 23.58 10.76
C HIS A 356 0.62 23.45 9.24
N GLU A 357 -0.13 22.47 8.74
CA GLU A 357 -0.40 22.26 7.32
C GLU A 357 -1.93 22.25 7.11
N PRO A 358 -2.56 23.40 6.78
CA PRO A 358 -4.02 23.54 6.79
C PRO A 358 -4.76 22.64 5.80
N ASN A 359 -4.07 22.17 4.75
CA ASN A 359 -4.63 21.27 3.74
C ASN A 359 -4.32 19.79 4.01
N ASN A 360 -3.53 19.48 5.04
CA ASN A 360 -3.16 18.10 5.34
C ASN A 360 -4.35 17.37 5.98
N ILE A 361 -4.91 16.42 5.25
CA ILE A 361 -6.10 15.70 5.68
C ILE A 361 -5.91 14.89 6.96
N GLY A 362 -4.71 14.35 7.22
CA GLY A 362 -4.42 13.65 8.49
C GLY A 362 -4.49 14.58 9.70
N LEU A 363 -4.03 15.84 9.55
CA LEU A 363 -4.13 16.84 10.61
C LEU A 363 -5.56 17.30 10.84
N LEU A 364 -6.37 17.40 9.78
CA LEU A 364 -7.79 17.69 9.88
C LEU A 364 -8.54 16.57 10.61
N GLU A 365 -8.24 15.30 10.27
CA GLU A 365 -8.79 14.12 10.93
C GLU A 365 -8.46 14.07 12.44
N ARG A 366 -7.23 14.45 12.83
CA ARG A 366 -6.85 14.59 14.26
C ARG A 366 -7.71 15.62 14.99
N CYS A 367 -7.91 16.81 14.41
CA CYS A 367 -8.75 17.83 15.05
C CYS A 367 -10.24 17.42 15.04
N ASP A 368 -10.72 16.72 14.02
CA ASP A 368 -12.08 16.17 14.01
C ASP A 368 -12.27 15.18 15.17
N GLY A 369 -11.37 14.21 15.32
CA GLY A 369 -11.45 13.22 16.40
C GLY A 369 -11.37 13.85 17.78
N LEU A 370 -10.55 14.89 17.93
CA LEU A 370 -10.46 15.68 19.15
C LEU A 370 -11.80 16.36 19.49
N GLU A 371 -12.43 16.99 18.50
CA GLU A 371 -13.74 17.64 18.63
C GLU A 371 -14.87 16.65 18.92
N GLU A 372 -14.79 15.43 18.40
CA GLU A 372 -15.76 14.37 18.68
C GLU A 372 -15.75 13.89 20.15
N ARG A 373 -14.62 14.01 20.86
CA ARG A 373 -14.46 13.47 22.23
C ARG A 373 -14.29 14.51 23.31
N PHE A 374 -13.64 15.64 23.04
CA PHE A 374 -13.41 16.65 24.06
C PHE A 374 -14.74 17.27 24.52
N ASN A 375 -14.97 17.37 25.83
CA ASN A 375 -16.23 17.88 26.38
C ASN A 375 -16.42 19.39 26.23
N GLY A 376 -15.34 20.13 25.94
CA GLY A 376 -15.36 21.57 25.68
C GLY A 376 -15.56 21.91 24.21
N THR A 377 -15.07 23.07 23.79
CA THR A 377 -15.05 23.48 22.38
C THR A 377 -13.65 23.29 21.81
N VAL A 378 -13.56 22.85 20.56
CA VAL A 378 -12.29 22.79 19.83
C VAL A 378 -12.25 23.93 18.83
N GLU A 379 -11.27 24.81 18.96
CA GLU A 379 -10.95 25.83 17.98
C GLU A 379 -9.80 25.36 17.11
N ARG A 380 -9.99 25.36 15.79
CA ARG A 380 -8.93 25.06 14.83
C ARG A 380 -8.20 26.33 14.45
N TRP A 381 -6.87 26.31 14.49
CA TRP A 381 -6.05 27.45 14.13
C TRP A 381 -4.82 27.00 13.34
N SER A 382 -4.49 27.77 12.30
CA SER A 382 -3.28 27.58 11.51
C SER A 382 -2.49 28.89 11.45
N PRO A 383 -1.15 28.85 11.57
CA PRO A 383 -0.33 30.00 11.30
C PRO A 383 -0.28 30.33 9.80
N ASP A 384 -0.21 31.61 9.48
CA ASP A 384 0.04 32.09 8.11
C ASP A 384 1.53 31.92 7.78
N GLY A 385 1.91 30.74 7.29
CA GLY A 385 3.27 30.40 6.87
C GLY A 385 4.29 30.24 8.01
N GLU A 386 5.43 29.63 7.69
CA GLU A 386 6.40 29.16 8.70
C GLU A 386 7.23 30.27 9.39
N SER A 387 7.50 31.38 8.69
CA SER A 387 8.48 32.38 9.15
C SER A 387 8.04 33.23 10.34
N SER A 388 6.76 33.16 10.73
CA SER A 388 6.19 33.99 11.80
C SER A 388 5.31 33.21 12.79
N VAL A 389 5.40 31.87 12.78
CA VAL A 389 4.61 30.99 13.64
C VAL A 389 4.74 31.38 15.12
N LEU A 390 5.95 31.64 15.62
CA LEU A 390 6.18 31.99 17.03
C LEU A 390 5.43 33.26 17.43
N SER A 391 5.55 34.34 16.66
CA SER A 391 4.89 35.61 16.97
C SER A 391 3.37 35.53 16.80
N GLN A 392 2.90 34.78 15.80
CA GLN A 392 1.46 34.58 15.58
C GLN A 392 0.84 33.76 16.72
N LEU A 393 1.50 32.68 17.15
CA LEU A 393 1.06 31.86 18.27
C LEU A 393 1.08 32.66 19.58
N GLN A 394 2.13 33.45 19.82
CA GLN A 394 2.18 34.36 20.96
C GLN A 394 1.00 35.35 20.96
N ALA A 395 0.70 35.96 19.81
CA ALA A 395 -0.43 36.87 19.67
C ALA A 395 -1.77 36.15 19.89
N ARG A 396 -1.96 34.95 19.32
CA ARG A 396 -3.17 34.13 19.49
C ARG A 396 -3.39 33.82 20.96
N LEU A 397 -2.37 33.34 21.66
CA LEU A 397 -2.45 33.00 23.08
C LEU A 397 -2.63 34.24 23.98
N SER A 398 -2.16 35.42 23.57
CA SER A 398 -2.30 36.65 24.36
C SER A 398 -3.72 37.23 24.40
N SER A 399 -4.61 36.81 23.48
CA SER A 399 -6.01 37.26 23.48
C SER A 399 -6.81 36.81 24.70
N GLY A 400 -6.39 35.72 25.36
CA GLY A 400 -7.04 35.17 26.56
C GLY A 400 -8.20 34.20 26.30
N ASP A 401 -8.63 34.01 25.05
CA ASP A 401 -9.81 33.20 24.70
C ASP A 401 -9.52 31.68 24.52
N VAL A 402 -8.44 31.18 25.10
CA VAL A 402 -7.99 29.78 24.94
C VAL A 402 -7.69 29.19 26.31
N ASP A 403 -8.32 28.07 26.65
CA ASP A 403 -8.19 27.40 27.95
C ASP A 403 -7.22 26.21 27.91
N ALA A 404 -6.97 25.64 26.72
CA ALA A 404 -5.97 24.60 26.49
C ALA A 404 -5.45 24.63 25.05
N ALA A 405 -4.32 23.98 24.77
CA ALA A 405 -3.79 23.87 23.40
C ALA A 405 -3.23 22.48 23.09
N ILE A 406 -3.32 22.07 21.83
CA ILE A 406 -2.62 20.90 21.32
C ILE A 406 -1.96 21.20 19.98
N THR A 407 -0.69 20.79 19.86
CA THR A 407 0.09 20.87 18.60
C THR A 407 0.12 19.51 17.91
N LEU A 408 0.09 19.51 16.58
CA LEU A 408 0.00 18.27 15.79
C LEU A 408 1.34 17.78 15.22
N SER A 409 2.48 18.31 15.68
CA SER A 409 3.83 17.85 15.33
C SER A 409 4.87 18.21 16.40
N THR A 410 6.02 17.54 16.35
CA THR A 410 7.17 17.84 17.21
C THR A 410 7.68 19.27 17.06
N SER A 411 7.79 19.76 15.83
CA SER A 411 8.24 21.12 15.54
C SER A 411 7.30 22.18 16.13
N MET A 412 6.00 21.98 16.01
CA MET A 412 5.01 22.88 16.61
C MET A 412 4.96 22.80 18.14
N GLY A 413 5.08 21.60 18.71
CA GLY A 413 5.14 21.44 20.16
C GLY A 413 6.31 22.19 20.78
N ALA A 414 7.48 22.15 20.15
CA ALA A 414 8.64 22.94 20.60
C ALA A 414 8.38 24.46 20.53
N VAL A 415 7.67 24.94 19.51
CA VAL A 415 7.27 26.36 19.40
C VAL A 415 6.27 26.73 20.50
N LEU A 416 5.26 25.90 20.77
CA LEU A 416 4.29 26.12 21.83
C LEU A 416 4.97 26.19 23.20
N SER A 417 5.82 25.21 23.54
CA SER A 417 6.59 25.20 24.79
C SER A 417 7.40 26.49 24.97
N ARG A 418 8.04 26.95 23.89
CA ARG A 418 8.80 28.20 23.92
C ARG A 418 7.92 29.43 24.15
N VAL A 419 6.74 29.49 23.52
CA VAL A 419 5.79 30.60 23.70
C VAL A 419 5.25 30.62 25.14
N LEU A 420 4.88 29.46 25.69
CA LEU A 420 4.42 29.34 27.08
C LEU A 420 5.51 29.79 28.07
N HIS A 421 6.75 29.37 27.83
CA HIS A 421 7.88 29.78 28.65
C HIS A 421 8.14 31.30 28.60
N ILE A 422 8.17 31.92 27.40
CA ILE A 422 8.41 33.36 27.23
C ILE A 422 7.29 34.21 27.83
N SER A 423 6.04 33.74 27.72
CA SER A 423 4.86 34.48 28.21
C SER A 423 4.57 34.27 29.69
N GLU A 424 5.28 33.34 30.36
CA GLU A 424 4.99 32.88 31.72
C GLU A 424 3.52 32.46 31.90
N ARG A 425 2.89 32.00 30.82
CA ARG A 425 1.48 31.62 30.81
C ARG A 425 1.35 30.16 31.22
N GLU A 426 0.61 29.92 32.29
CA GLU A 426 0.14 28.57 32.63
C GLU A 426 -1.06 28.22 31.74
N LEU A 427 -0.84 27.30 30.79
CA LEU A 427 -1.86 26.79 29.88
C LEU A 427 -1.74 25.26 29.79
N PRO A 428 -2.79 24.49 30.12
CA PRO A 428 -2.83 23.06 29.84
C PRO A 428 -2.54 22.79 28.35
N ALA A 429 -1.46 22.07 28.07
CA ALA A 429 -1.00 21.85 26.71
C ALA A 429 -0.58 20.39 26.47
N ALA A 430 -0.79 19.90 25.26
CA ALA A 430 -0.34 18.59 24.80
C ALA A 430 0.27 18.70 23.38
N THR A 431 0.92 17.64 22.90
CA THR A 431 1.49 17.62 21.54
C THR A 431 1.40 16.23 20.91
N PHE A 432 1.34 16.17 19.59
CA PHE A 432 1.74 14.99 18.83
C PHE A 432 3.25 15.02 18.62
N GLY A 433 3.83 13.83 18.46
CA GLY A 433 5.25 13.67 18.17
C GLY A 433 6.09 13.31 19.38
N TRP A 434 7.36 13.11 19.11
CA TRP A 434 8.33 12.62 20.07
C TRP A 434 9.68 13.35 19.93
N CYS A 435 10.24 13.77 21.06
CA CYS A 435 11.63 14.22 21.23
C CYS A 435 12.02 14.11 22.70
N LEU A 436 13.31 13.99 23.02
CA LEU A 436 13.78 13.98 24.41
C LEU A 436 13.24 15.19 25.21
N CYS A 437 13.10 16.34 24.56
CA CYS A 437 12.48 17.53 25.12
C CYS A 437 11.04 17.35 25.62
N PHE A 438 10.21 16.55 24.93
CA PHE A 438 8.84 16.28 25.35
C PHE A 438 8.79 15.27 26.49
N VAL A 439 9.74 14.35 26.55
CA VAL A 439 9.83 13.40 27.67
C VAL A 439 10.03 14.18 28.97
N GLU A 440 10.95 15.15 28.97
CA GLU A 440 11.23 15.98 30.13
C GLU A 440 10.00 16.83 30.47
N GLN A 441 9.46 17.55 29.47
CA GLN A 441 8.30 18.42 29.69
C GLN A 441 7.06 17.66 30.18
N VAL A 442 6.78 16.47 29.66
CA VAL A 442 5.62 15.68 30.12
C VAL A 442 5.91 15.05 31.50
N ALA A 443 7.12 14.55 31.75
CA ALA A 443 7.49 13.97 33.03
C ALA A 443 7.41 14.98 34.19
N GLU A 444 7.78 16.23 33.93
CA GLU A 444 7.79 17.36 34.87
C GLU A 444 6.47 18.14 34.92
N GLY A 445 5.54 17.87 33.99
CA GLY A 445 4.21 18.49 33.95
C GLY A 445 4.13 19.82 33.21
N GLY A 446 5.15 20.20 32.44
CA GLY A 446 5.10 21.33 31.49
C GLY A 446 4.19 21.06 30.28
N LEU A 447 4.01 19.79 29.90
CA LEU A 447 2.97 19.32 28.99
C LEU A 447 2.16 18.21 29.69
N LEU A 448 0.86 18.11 29.41
CA LEU A 448 -0.03 17.13 30.04
C LEU A 448 0.23 15.69 29.55
N PHE A 449 0.51 15.54 28.26
CA PHE A 449 0.82 14.29 27.58
C PHE A 449 1.35 14.58 26.16
N ALA A 450 1.93 13.56 25.54
CA ALA A 450 2.20 13.54 24.10
C ALA A 450 1.48 12.36 23.43
N ILE A 451 1.11 12.49 22.16
CA ILE A 451 0.66 11.36 21.32
C ILE A 451 1.86 10.91 20.48
N LEU A 452 2.31 9.67 20.68
CA LEU A 452 3.41 9.10 19.90
C LEU A 452 2.91 8.70 18.52
N ASP A 453 3.50 9.28 17.48
CA ASP A 453 3.07 9.14 16.08
C ASP A 453 3.99 8.24 15.24
N HIS A 454 5.13 7.79 15.74
CA HIS A 454 5.97 6.72 15.15
C HIS A 454 6.35 6.89 13.66
N PRO A 455 6.95 8.02 13.23
CA PRO A 455 7.46 8.19 11.86
C PRO A 455 8.38 7.07 11.40
N GLU A 456 9.20 6.55 12.32
CA GLU A 456 10.16 5.49 12.07
C GLU A 456 9.47 4.19 11.63
N LEU A 457 8.40 3.82 12.32
CA LEU A 457 7.68 2.58 12.04
C LEU A 457 6.93 2.68 10.72
N GLN A 458 6.27 3.81 10.48
CA GLN A 458 5.48 4.04 9.28
C GLN A 458 6.32 3.93 8.00
N SER A 459 7.44 4.64 7.97
CA SER A 459 8.33 4.70 6.80
C SER A 459 9.14 3.42 6.58
N TYR A 460 9.59 2.77 7.66
CA TYR A 460 10.23 1.46 7.60
C TYR A 460 9.29 0.42 6.99
N LEU A 461 8.07 0.31 7.53
CA LEU A 461 7.06 -0.61 7.02
C LEU A 461 6.63 -0.26 5.58
N ALA A 462 6.58 1.02 5.21
CA ALA A 462 6.26 1.43 3.85
C ALA A 462 7.33 0.99 2.86
N THR A 463 8.61 1.11 3.23
CA THR A 463 9.74 0.64 2.43
C THR A 463 9.71 -0.89 2.29
N MET A 464 9.45 -1.61 3.39
CA MET A 464 9.29 -3.06 3.38
C MET A 464 8.11 -3.50 2.50
N ALA A 465 6.96 -2.82 2.59
CA ALA A 465 5.79 -3.12 1.78
C ALA A 465 6.05 -2.86 0.30
N ALA A 466 6.78 -1.79 -0.04
CA ALA A 466 7.18 -1.51 -1.42
C ALA A 466 8.03 -2.65 -1.99
N TYR A 467 9.00 -3.14 -1.20
CA TYR A 467 9.79 -4.33 -1.53
C TYR A 467 8.93 -5.60 -1.65
N MET A 468 7.99 -5.83 -0.73
CA MET A 468 7.11 -7.02 -0.79
C MET A 468 6.27 -7.04 -2.08
N VAL A 469 5.70 -5.90 -2.47
CA VAL A 469 4.89 -5.81 -3.70
C VAL A 469 5.74 -6.03 -4.94
N GLU A 470 6.87 -5.33 -5.04
CA GLU A 470 7.69 -5.35 -6.24
C GLU A 470 8.50 -6.64 -6.33
N ARG A 471 9.23 -6.97 -5.27
CA ARG A 471 10.24 -8.03 -5.31
C ARG A 471 9.67 -9.40 -5.05
N LEU A 472 8.79 -9.50 -4.05
CA LEU A 472 8.19 -10.78 -3.65
C LEU A 472 6.88 -11.05 -4.41
N ARG A 473 6.35 -10.05 -5.14
CA ARG A 473 5.07 -10.13 -5.84
C ARG A 473 3.93 -10.58 -4.92
N ILE A 474 4.04 -10.22 -3.63
CA ILE A 474 3.01 -10.46 -2.61
C ILE A 474 2.10 -9.25 -2.62
N ASP A 475 0.79 -9.46 -2.81
CA ASP A 475 -0.19 -8.40 -2.54
C ASP A 475 -0.29 -8.20 -1.01
N PRO A 476 0.14 -7.05 -0.47
CA PRO A 476 0.10 -6.78 0.95
C PRO A 476 -1.35 -6.73 1.46
N ALA A 477 -2.29 -6.30 0.62
CA ALA A 477 -3.69 -6.24 1.02
C ALA A 477 -4.28 -7.64 1.25
N ALA A 478 -3.93 -8.60 0.40
CA ALA A 478 -4.27 -10.00 0.58
C ALA A 478 -3.53 -10.60 1.79
N TYR A 479 -2.22 -10.35 1.90
CA TYR A 479 -1.38 -10.90 2.97
C TYR A 479 -1.81 -10.44 4.37
N PHE A 480 -2.07 -9.14 4.54
CA PHE A 480 -2.55 -8.58 5.81
C PHE A 480 -4.07 -8.68 5.99
N ASN A 481 -4.78 -9.26 5.01
CA ASN A 481 -6.24 -9.26 4.94
C ASN A 481 -6.84 -7.85 5.14
N SER A 482 -6.13 -6.82 4.68
CA SER A 482 -6.47 -5.42 4.86
C SER A 482 -5.65 -4.54 3.92
N ALA A 483 -6.30 -3.58 3.26
CA ALA A 483 -5.61 -2.54 2.48
C ALA A 483 -4.98 -1.45 3.37
N ARG A 484 -5.12 -1.56 4.69
CA ARG A 484 -4.57 -0.63 5.70
C ARG A 484 -3.85 -1.40 6.79
N LEU A 485 -2.62 -1.00 7.09
CA LEU A 485 -1.91 -1.38 8.31
C LEU A 485 -1.92 -0.18 9.25
N VAL A 486 -2.67 -0.33 10.34
CA VAL A 486 -2.92 0.76 11.28
C VAL A 486 -2.05 0.57 12.52
N ILE A 487 -1.23 1.58 12.82
CA ILE A 487 -0.46 1.68 14.05
C ILE A 487 -1.38 2.27 15.11
N THR A 488 -1.50 1.60 16.25
CA THR A 488 -2.30 2.10 17.36
C THR A 488 -1.62 3.32 18.00
N PRO A 489 -2.32 4.46 18.17
CA PRO A 489 -1.74 5.61 18.84
C PRO A 489 -1.47 5.29 20.31
N THR A 490 -0.45 5.94 20.86
CA THR A 490 -0.12 5.82 22.29
C THR A 490 -0.15 7.21 22.93
N VAL A 491 -1.00 7.38 23.95
CA VAL A 491 -0.93 8.53 24.85
C VAL A 491 0.23 8.30 25.81
N ALA A 492 1.27 9.11 25.69
CA ALA A 492 2.40 9.12 26.60
C ALA A 492 2.20 10.18 27.68
N ASP A 493 1.77 9.72 28.85
CA ASP A 493 1.64 10.54 30.05
C ASP A 493 2.95 10.61 30.85
N ALA A 494 2.92 11.32 31.98
CA ALA A 494 4.08 11.49 32.83
C ALA A 494 4.64 10.16 33.38
N GLU A 495 3.80 9.15 33.60
CA GLU A 495 4.26 7.84 34.09
C GLU A 495 5.05 7.11 32.99
N LEU A 496 4.49 7.05 31.78
CA LEU A 496 5.15 6.43 30.64
C LEU A 496 6.46 7.15 30.28
N MET A 497 6.46 8.48 30.24
CA MET A 497 7.66 9.26 29.90
C MET A 497 8.76 9.10 30.95
N ARG A 498 8.43 9.05 32.25
CA ARG A 498 9.42 8.73 33.29
C ARG A 498 9.95 7.30 33.16
N SER A 499 9.12 6.35 32.74
CA SER A 499 9.55 4.98 32.45
C SER A 499 10.56 4.94 31.31
N MET A 500 10.29 5.68 30.23
CA MET A 500 11.21 5.81 29.09
C MET A 500 12.54 6.44 29.49
N LEU A 501 12.52 7.51 30.30
CA LEU A 501 13.75 8.12 30.84
C LEU A 501 14.61 7.10 31.59
N ARG A 502 14.00 6.35 32.50
CA ARG A 502 14.72 5.32 33.28
C ARG A 502 15.34 4.25 32.39
N ALA A 503 14.67 3.87 31.30
CA ALA A 503 15.19 2.90 30.35
C ALA A 503 16.38 3.46 29.55
N LEU A 504 16.41 4.77 29.29
CA LEU A 504 17.50 5.45 28.59
C LEU A 504 18.72 5.75 29.48
N THR A 505 18.54 5.79 30.80
CA THR A 505 19.61 6.03 31.79
C THR A 505 19.80 4.85 32.75
N PRO A 506 20.28 3.68 32.28
CA PRO A 506 20.51 2.54 33.16
C PRO A 506 21.66 2.86 34.14
N GLY A 507 21.34 3.28 35.38
CA GLY A 507 22.37 3.51 36.40
C GLY A 507 22.03 4.26 37.69
N GLU A 508 20.92 5.00 37.82
CA GLU A 508 20.65 5.70 39.09
C GLU A 508 19.97 4.78 40.13
N PRO A 509 20.57 4.56 41.32
CA PRO A 509 19.89 3.94 42.45
C PRO A 509 18.84 4.90 43.00
N GLN A 510 17.66 4.38 43.33
CA GLN A 510 16.60 5.19 43.95
C GLN A 510 16.99 5.67 45.36
N PRO A 511 16.57 6.88 45.77
CA PRO A 511 16.63 7.33 47.16
C PRO A 511 15.67 6.56 48.09
#